data_AF-A0A7W9GAD9-F1
#
_entry.id   AF-A0A7W9GAD9-F1
#
_cell.length_a   1.000
_cell.length_b   1.000
_cell.length_c   1.000
_cell.angle_alpha   90.00
_cell.angle_beta   90.00
_cell.angle_gamma   90.00
#
_symmetry.space_group_name_H-M   'P 1'
#
loop_
_entity.id
_entity.type
_entity.pdbx_description
1 polymer ?
#
loop_
_entity_poly.entity_id
_entity_poly.type
_entity_poly.pdbx_seq_one_letter_code
_entity_poly.pdbx_strand_id
1 'polypeptide(L)'
;MILVETLMLRVGTDNRWSYRHALTRPGRGESPDEAARRLGGVEARDPGTVVHSTSWRYEPDSGVVLTYAVCPDPAPWLPAVELPELEIARGEAPATPSPERVALPNVVAHAVRHLGFLMAEDPVVARVLSGHPAIALALEPAGAPA
;
A
#
# COMPACT_ATOMS: atom_id res chain seq x y z
N MET A 1 -19.24 6.93 -6.97
CA MET A 1 -19.13 6.12 -5.74
C MET A 1 -17.66 6.08 -5.33
N ILE A 2 -17.36 5.97 -4.03
CA ILE A 2 -15.98 5.80 -3.53
C ILE A 2 -15.84 4.40 -2.92
N LEU A 3 -14.80 3.68 -3.32
CA LEU A 3 -14.32 2.45 -2.69
C LEU A 3 -12.98 2.72 -2.03
N VAL A 4 -12.74 2.05 -0.90
CA VAL A 4 -11.46 2.04 -0.20
C VAL A 4 -10.86 0.66 -0.37
N GLU A 5 -9.75 0.60 -1.07
CA GLU A 5 -8.90 -0.57 -1.24
C GLU A 5 -7.78 -0.51 -0.20
N THR A 6 -7.63 -1.55 0.60
CA THR A 6 -6.62 -1.60 1.66
C THR A 6 -5.68 -2.79 1.43
N LEU A 7 -4.40 -2.48 1.40
CA LEU A 7 -3.31 -3.42 1.18
C LEU A 7 -2.52 -3.56 2.49
N MET A 8 -2.64 -4.72 3.16
CA MET A 8 -1.91 -5.01 4.39
C MET A 8 -0.61 -5.71 4.01
N LEU A 9 0.50 -4.98 4.08
CA LEU A 9 1.79 -5.32 3.52
C LEU A 9 2.71 -5.93 4.57
N ARG A 10 3.44 -6.98 4.20
CA ARG A 10 4.46 -7.59 5.05
C ARG A 10 5.62 -8.12 4.22
N VAL A 11 6.75 -8.29 4.88
CA VAL A 11 7.93 -8.95 4.32
C VAL A 11 8.08 -10.32 4.98
N GLY A 12 8.17 -11.35 4.15
CA GLY A 12 8.42 -12.73 4.58
C GLY A 12 9.86 -12.94 5.06
N THR A 13 10.14 -14.09 5.66
CA THR A 13 11.50 -14.46 6.11
C THR A 13 12.51 -14.62 4.97
N ASP A 14 12.02 -14.76 3.74
CA ASP A 14 12.78 -14.80 2.50
C ASP A 14 12.99 -13.41 1.87
N ASN A 15 12.67 -12.34 2.61
CA ASN A 15 12.71 -10.94 2.19
C ASN A 15 11.78 -10.61 1.01
N ARG A 16 10.76 -11.44 0.74
CA ARG A 16 9.77 -11.16 -0.30
C ARG A 16 8.58 -10.40 0.27
N TRP A 17 8.04 -9.47 -0.52
CA TRP A 17 6.81 -8.79 -0.18
C TRP A 17 5.63 -9.75 -0.29
N SER A 18 4.69 -9.62 0.62
CA SER A 18 3.38 -10.27 0.57
C SER A 18 2.32 -9.29 1.02
N TYR A 19 1.08 -9.50 0.57
CA TYR A 19 -0.01 -8.62 0.93
C TYR A 19 -1.32 -9.37 1.14
N ARG A 20 -2.11 -8.88 2.08
CA ARG A 20 -3.56 -9.11 2.11
C ARG A 20 -4.26 -7.93 1.47
N HIS A 21 -5.42 -8.19 0.89
CA HIS A 21 -6.17 -7.21 0.13
C HIS A 21 -7.64 -7.27 0.51
N ALA A 22 -8.25 -6.12 0.72
CA ALA A 22 -9.68 -6.00 0.95
C ALA A 22 -10.21 -4.69 0.38
N LEU A 23 -11.49 -4.70 -0.01
CA LEU A 23 -12.22 -3.50 -0.41
C LEU A 23 -13.45 -3.26 0.48
N THR A 24 -13.76 -1.99 0.71
CA THR A 24 -14.98 -1.59 1.40
C THR A 24 -15.53 -0.27 0.88
N ARG A 25 -16.78 0.04 1.22
CA ARG A 25 -17.33 1.39 1.10
C ARG A 25 -17.19 2.07 2.47
N PRO A 26 -16.84 3.36 2.52
CA PRO A 26 -16.96 4.12 3.76
C PRO A 26 -18.41 4.07 4.28
N GLY A 27 -18.57 3.86 5.58
CA GLY A 27 -19.84 3.98 6.27
C GLY A 27 -20.36 5.42 6.30
N ARG A 28 -21.57 5.61 6.85
CA ARG A 28 -22.17 6.95 6.94
C ARG A 28 -21.32 7.84 7.87
N GLY A 29 -20.75 8.91 7.31
CA GLY A 29 -19.89 9.85 8.05
C GLY A 29 -18.46 9.35 8.28
N GLU A 30 -18.12 8.15 7.80
CA GLU A 30 -16.77 7.60 7.87
C GLU A 30 -15.91 8.18 6.74
N SER A 31 -14.72 8.67 7.08
CA SER A 31 -13.71 9.07 6.12
C SER A 31 -13.05 7.84 5.46
N PRO A 32 -12.46 7.99 4.26
CA PRO A 32 -11.67 6.92 3.65
C PRO A 32 -10.53 6.40 4.55
N ASP A 33 -9.91 7.27 5.35
CA ASP A 33 -8.86 6.91 6.30
C ASP A 33 -9.38 6.01 7.42
N GLU A 34 -10.57 6.34 7.97
CA GLU A 34 -11.24 5.51 8.98
C GLU A 34 -11.64 4.15 8.41
N ALA A 35 -12.17 4.14 7.18
CA ALA A 35 -12.52 2.90 6.49
C ALA A 35 -11.30 2.01 6.24
N ALA A 36 -10.17 2.59 5.83
CA ALA A 36 -8.92 1.86 5.62
C ALA A 36 -8.37 1.29 6.93
N ARG A 37 -8.36 2.08 8.02
CA ARG A 37 -7.97 1.60 9.36
C ARG A 37 -8.86 0.46 9.84
N ARG A 38 -10.18 0.62 9.75
CA ARG A 38 -11.16 -0.42 10.11
C ARG A 38 -10.94 -1.70 9.32
N LEU A 39 -10.72 -1.59 8.01
CA LEU A 39 -10.52 -2.74 7.13
C LEU A 39 -9.17 -3.42 7.36
N GLY A 40 -8.13 -2.63 7.67
CA GLY A 40 -6.81 -3.12 8.05
C GLY A 40 -6.79 -3.77 9.43
N GLY A 41 -7.71 -3.43 10.32
CA GLY A 41 -7.69 -3.85 11.73
C GLY A 41 -6.73 -3.03 12.59
N VAL A 42 -6.59 -1.73 12.29
CA VAL A 42 -5.65 -0.80 12.95
C VAL A 42 -6.43 0.21 13.79
N GLU A 43 -6.08 0.33 15.06
CA GLU A 43 -6.64 1.33 15.97
C GLU A 43 -6.19 2.75 15.59
N ALA A 44 -7.04 3.76 15.84
CA ALA A 44 -6.81 5.13 15.38
C ALA A 44 -5.52 5.81 15.88
N ARG A 45 -4.87 5.26 16.90
CA ARG A 45 -3.62 5.77 17.49
C ARG A 45 -2.58 4.67 17.65
N ASP A 46 -2.67 3.62 16.84
CA ASP A 46 -1.66 2.57 16.83
C ASP A 46 -0.28 3.20 16.50
N PRO A 47 0.72 3.07 17.38
CA PRO A 47 2.03 3.69 17.16
C PRO A 47 2.96 2.83 16.28
N GLY A 48 2.56 1.60 15.94
CA GLY A 48 3.39 0.60 15.27
C GLY A 48 3.04 0.38 13.81
N THR A 49 1.99 1.02 13.29
CA THR A 49 1.45 0.77 11.96
C THR A 49 1.27 2.05 11.17
N VAL A 50 1.81 2.07 9.96
CA VAL A 50 1.56 3.13 8.99
C VAL A 50 0.29 2.79 8.21
N VAL A 51 -0.66 3.72 8.18
CA VAL A 51 -1.83 3.68 7.28
C VAL A 51 -1.77 4.92 6.40
N HIS A 52 -1.60 4.75 5.09
CA HIS A 52 -1.37 5.88 4.19
C HIS A 52 -2.05 5.69 2.83
N SER A 53 -2.67 6.75 2.31
CA SER A 53 -3.21 6.77 0.94
C SER A 53 -2.09 6.81 -0.09
N THR A 54 -2.13 5.96 -1.11
CA THR A 54 -1.02 5.76 -2.05
C THR A 54 -1.37 6.12 -3.48
N SER A 55 -2.62 5.88 -3.88
CA SER A 55 -3.09 6.11 -5.24
C SER A 55 -4.61 6.14 -5.28
N TRP A 56 -5.13 6.56 -6.43
CA TRP A 56 -6.54 6.41 -6.77
C TRP A 56 -6.66 5.99 -8.23
N ARG A 57 -7.76 5.32 -8.56
CA ARG A 57 -8.13 5.00 -9.95
C ARG A 57 -9.62 5.17 -10.17
N TYR A 58 -9.99 5.45 -11.41
CA TYR A 58 -11.37 5.44 -11.83
C TYR A 58 -11.68 4.09 -12.51
N GLU A 59 -12.71 3.40 -12.01
CA GLU A 59 -13.29 2.21 -12.61
C GLU A 59 -14.69 2.57 -13.12
N PRO A 60 -15.00 2.37 -14.42
CA PRO A 60 -16.28 2.79 -15.01
C PRO A 60 -17.51 2.32 -14.23
N ASP A 61 -17.50 1.09 -13.74
CA ASP A 61 -18.63 0.46 -13.04
C ASP A 61 -18.60 0.68 -11.51
N SER A 62 -17.43 0.92 -10.93
CA SER A 62 -17.22 0.99 -9.48
C SER A 62 -17.05 2.43 -8.95
N GLY A 63 -16.78 3.40 -9.82
CA GLY A 63 -16.45 4.77 -9.46
C GLY A 63 -14.97 4.94 -9.12
N VAL A 64 -14.67 5.71 -8.07
CA VAL A 64 -13.28 5.99 -7.66
C VAL A 64 -12.86 4.98 -6.60
N VAL A 65 -11.74 4.31 -6.82
CA VAL A 65 -11.07 3.46 -5.83
C VAL A 65 -9.90 4.25 -5.24
N LEU A 66 -9.89 4.43 -3.92
CA LEU A 66 -8.79 5.00 -3.16
C LEU A 66 -7.98 3.86 -2.53
N THR A 67 -6.69 3.77 -2.82
CA THR A 67 -5.83 2.69 -2.34
C THR A 67 -5.01 3.16 -1.14
N TYR A 68 -5.10 2.42 -0.04
CA TYR A 68 -4.36 2.61 1.18
C TYR A 68 -3.37 1.46 1.42
N ALA A 69 -2.15 1.81 1.82
CA ALA A 69 -1.18 0.87 2.36
C ALA A 69 -1.30 0.82 3.89
N VAL A 70 -1.27 -0.39 4.45
CA VAL A 70 -1.14 -0.68 5.88
C VAL A 70 0.15 -1.47 6.05
N CYS A 71 1.12 -0.94 6.79
CA CYS A 71 2.43 -1.58 6.95
C CYS A 71 3.01 -1.30 8.35
N PRO A 72 3.43 -2.34 9.10
CA PRO A 72 3.30 -3.77 8.80
C PRO A 72 1.84 -4.27 8.78
N ASP A 73 1.59 -5.43 8.16
CA ASP A 73 0.32 -6.15 8.25
C ASP A 73 0.03 -6.49 9.72
N PRO A 74 -1.07 -5.99 10.32
CA PRO A 74 -1.40 -6.24 11.72
C PRO A 74 -1.85 -7.68 12.00
N ALA A 75 -2.13 -8.48 10.96
CA ALA A 75 -2.51 -9.88 11.10
C ALA A 75 -1.62 -10.80 10.22
N PRO A 76 -0.29 -10.89 10.51
CA PRO A 76 0.67 -11.62 9.68
C PRO A 76 0.42 -13.14 9.63
N TRP A 77 -0.37 -13.69 10.55
CA TRP A 77 -0.76 -15.11 10.57
C TRP A 77 -1.85 -15.48 9.56
N LEU A 78 -2.54 -14.50 8.98
CA LEU A 78 -3.56 -14.76 7.96
C LEU A 78 -2.91 -15.04 6.60
N PRO A 79 -3.56 -15.84 5.72
CA PRO A 79 -3.07 -16.06 4.34
C PRO A 79 -2.88 -14.74 3.60
N ALA A 80 -1.77 -14.63 2.85
CA ALA A 80 -1.45 -13.49 1.99
C ALA A 80 -0.95 -13.97 0.63
N VAL A 81 -0.98 -13.06 -0.34
CA VAL A 81 -0.46 -13.28 -1.68
C VAL A 81 0.97 -12.76 -1.74
N GLU A 82 1.90 -13.61 -2.17
CA GLU A 82 3.27 -13.18 -2.44
C GLU A 82 3.32 -12.22 -3.63
N LEU A 83 4.12 -11.17 -3.51
CA LEU A 83 4.40 -10.23 -4.59
C LEU A 83 5.79 -10.58 -5.16
N PRO A 84 5.87 -11.25 -6.31
CA PRO A 84 7.14 -11.74 -6.84
C PRO A 84 8.06 -10.59 -7.28
N GLU A 85 7.49 -9.50 -7.81
CA GLU A 85 8.22 -8.37 -8.37
C GLU A 85 7.51 -7.04 -8.07
N LEU A 86 8.30 -5.98 -7.88
CA LEU A 86 7.81 -4.61 -7.70
C LEU A 86 7.67 -3.89 -9.04
N GLU A 87 6.81 -4.42 -9.92
CA GLU A 87 6.54 -3.84 -11.24
C GLU A 87 5.39 -2.82 -11.18
N ILE A 88 5.66 -1.57 -11.56
CA ILE A 88 4.64 -0.52 -11.70
C ILE A 88 4.15 -0.47 -13.14
N ALA A 89 2.84 -0.54 -13.34
CA ALA A 89 2.21 -0.32 -14.64
C ALA A 89 2.38 1.14 -15.08
N ARG A 90 2.75 1.35 -16.34
CA ARG A 90 3.04 2.67 -16.91
C ARG A 90 2.07 2.99 -18.03
N GLY A 91 1.68 4.25 -18.10
CA GLY A 91 0.98 4.77 -19.26
C GLY A 91 1.88 4.85 -20.49
N GLU A 92 1.28 4.94 -21.67
CA GLU A 92 1.99 4.89 -22.96
C GLU A 92 2.80 6.17 -23.25
N ALA A 93 2.43 7.29 -22.63
CA ALA A 93 3.06 8.59 -22.86
C ALA A 93 2.92 9.50 -21.61
N PRO A 94 3.74 10.56 -21.48
CA PRO A 94 3.67 11.46 -20.32
C PRO A 94 2.30 12.11 -20.07
N ALA A 95 1.53 12.38 -21.13
CA ALA A 95 0.18 12.93 -21.07
C ALA A 95 -0.92 11.85 -21.06
N THR A 96 -0.54 10.57 -21.04
CA THR A 96 -1.43 9.41 -20.96
C THR A 96 -1.02 8.58 -19.75
N PRO A 97 -1.25 9.09 -18.52
CA PRO A 97 -0.66 8.51 -17.31
C PRO A 97 -1.28 7.17 -16.92
N SER A 98 -2.54 6.93 -17.31
CA SER A 98 -3.28 5.71 -17.00
C SER A 98 -2.90 4.59 -17.97
N PRO A 99 -2.37 3.46 -17.49
CA PRO A 99 -2.19 2.26 -18.31
C PRO A 99 -3.54 1.74 -18.80
N GLU A 100 -3.58 1.08 -19.95
CA GLU A 100 -4.80 0.42 -20.45
C GLU A 100 -5.31 -0.64 -19.46
N ARG A 101 -4.39 -1.33 -18.78
CA ARG A 101 -4.69 -2.34 -17.76
C ARG A 101 -3.80 -2.15 -16.54
N VAL A 102 -4.43 -2.14 -15.37
CA VAL A 102 -3.75 -2.11 -14.07
C VAL A 102 -4.15 -3.38 -13.31
N ALA A 103 -3.20 -4.29 -13.10
CA ALA A 103 -3.43 -5.45 -12.26
C ALA A 103 -3.15 -5.10 -10.79
N LEU A 104 -3.77 -5.81 -9.85
CA LEU A 104 -3.57 -5.59 -8.43
C LEU A 104 -2.09 -5.62 -7.99
N PRO A 105 -1.23 -6.55 -8.46
CA PRO A 105 0.20 -6.52 -8.14
C PRO A 105 0.89 -5.20 -8.51
N ASN A 106 0.46 -4.52 -9.57
CA ASN A 106 1.02 -3.20 -9.93
C ASN A 106 0.64 -2.12 -8.92
N VAL A 107 -0.58 -2.18 -8.39
CA VAL A 107 -1.05 -1.27 -7.34
C VAL A 107 -0.29 -1.53 -6.03
N VAL A 108 -0.05 -2.80 -5.70
CA VAL A 108 0.76 -3.17 -4.52
C VAL A 108 2.21 -2.71 -4.68
N ALA A 109 2.81 -2.90 -5.86
CA ALA A 109 4.15 -2.41 -6.14
C ALA A 109 4.25 -0.89 -6.00
N HIS A 110 3.26 -0.15 -6.50
CA HIS A 110 3.16 1.30 -6.30
C HIS A 110 3.07 1.67 -4.82
N ALA A 111 2.22 0.99 -4.05
CA ALA A 111 2.09 1.22 -2.62
C ALA A 111 3.42 0.98 -1.86
N VAL A 112 4.14 -0.10 -2.18
CA VAL A 112 5.47 -0.39 -1.59
C VAL A 112 6.48 0.71 -1.93
N ARG A 113 6.56 1.14 -3.21
CA ARG A 113 7.48 2.24 -3.58
C ARG A 113 7.11 3.56 -2.91
N HIS A 114 5.83 3.84 -2.74
CA HIS A 114 5.34 5.01 -2.02
C HIS A 114 5.75 4.97 -0.55
N LEU A 115 5.68 3.81 0.12
CA LEU A 115 6.21 3.65 1.47
C LEU A 115 7.72 3.86 1.54
N GLY A 116 8.48 3.42 0.53
CA GLY A 116 9.92 3.69 0.46
C GLY A 116 10.23 5.19 0.36
N PHE A 117 9.48 5.91 -0.48
CA PHE A 117 9.54 7.37 -0.55
C PHE A 117 9.20 8.02 0.81
N LEU A 118 8.12 7.59 1.47
CA LEU A 118 7.77 8.12 2.80
C LEU A 118 8.78 7.78 3.88
N MET A 119 9.41 6.59 3.84
CA MET A 119 10.46 6.22 4.77
C MET A 119 11.69 7.13 4.65
N ALA A 120 11.97 7.64 3.44
CA ALA A 120 13.06 8.58 3.20
C ALA A 120 12.70 10.03 3.60
N GLU A 121 11.46 10.46 3.40
CA GLU A 121 11.08 11.88 3.47
C GLU A 121 10.24 12.25 4.70
N ASP A 122 9.52 11.31 5.32
CA ASP A 122 8.66 11.55 6.49
C ASP A 122 9.27 10.91 7.75
N PRO A 123 9.78 11.72 8.72
CA PRO A 123 10.41 11.20 9.93
C PRO A 123 9.45 10.43 10.85
N VAL A 124 8.14 10.65 10.77
CA VAL A 124 7.13 9.91 11.53
C VAL A 124 6.98 8.51 10.96
N VAL A 125 6.84 8.40 9.63
CA VAL A 125 6.77 7.11 8.93
C VAL A 125 8.09 6.35 9.07
N ALA A 126 9.23 7.02 8.88
CA ALA A 126 10.56 6.45 9.01
C ALA A 126 10.75 5.79 10.39
N ARG A 127 10.37 6.49 11.47
CA ARG A 127 10.47 5.95 12.84
C ARG A 127 9.71 4.63 13.00
N VAL A 128 8.50 4.54 12.43
CA VAL A 128 7.69 3.32 12.51
C VAL A 128 8.33 2.20 11.69
N LEU A 129 8.60 2.45 10.41
CA LEU A 129 9.08 1.41 9.48
C LEU A 129 10.51 0.93 9.79
N SER A 130 11.40 1.82 10.25
CA SER A 130 12.74 1.43 10.73
C SER A 130 12.71 0.58 12.01
N GLY A 131 11.61 0.58 12.76
CA GLY A 131 11.37 -0.35 13.87
C GLY A 131 11.20 -1.81 13.42
N HIS A 132 11.04 -2.05 12.12
CA HIS A 132 10.88 -3.37 11.51
C HIS A 132 12.03 -3.63 10.51
N PRO A 133 13.15 -4.25 10.94
CA PRO A 133 14.36 -4.33 10.11
C PRO A 133 14.18 -4.97 8.73
N ALA A 134 13.35 -6.02 8.62
CA ALA A 134 13.08 -6.66 7.33
C ALA A 134 12.29 -5.75 6.37
N ILE A 135 11.35 -4.95 6.90
CA ILE A 135 10.60 -3.97 6.12
C ILE A 135 11.51 -2.83 5.70
N ALA A 136 12.28 -2.26 6.62
CA ALA A 136 13.23 -1.19 6.31
C ALA A 136 14.18 -1.61 5.19
N LEU A 137 14.80 -2.79 5.31
CA LEU A 137 15.70 -3.33 4.28
C LEU A 137 15.00 -3.52 2.93
N ALA A 138 13.75 -3.97 2.92
CA ALA A 138 12.99 -4.19 1.69
C ALA A 138 12.41 -2.91 1.06
N LEU A 139 12.42 -1.79 1.78
CA LEU A 139 12.01 -0.47 1.32
C LEU A 139 13.17 0.41 0.86
N GLU A 140 14.41 0.07 1.24
CA GLU A 140 15.59 0.70 0.67
C GLU A 140 15.52 0.60 -0.86
N PRO A 141 15.75 1.72 -1.58
CA PRO A 141 15.74 1.68 -3.03
C PRO A 141 16.79 0.66 -3.50
N ALA A 142 16.35 -0.37 -4.21
CA ALA A 142 17.26 -1.23 -4.96
C ALA A 142 18.09 -0.29 -5.85
N GLY A 143 19.41 -0.26 -5.59
CA GLY A 143 20.33 0.81 -5.96
C GLY A 143 19.94 1.61 -7.20
N ALA A 144 19.87 2.94 -7.03
CA ALA A 144 19.83 3.85 -8.17
C ALA A 144 20.93 3.45 -9.17
N PRO A 145 20.65 3.39 -10.48
CA PRO A 145 21.74 3.26 -11.44
C PRO A 145 22.69 4.44 -11.24
N ALA A 146 23.96 4.12 -11.04
CA ALA A 146 25.07 5.08 -11.00
C ALA A 146 25.19 5.87 -12.32
#